data_AF-A0A3B0ZA48-F1
#
_entry.id   AF-A0A3B0ZA48-F1
#
_cell.length_a   1.000
_cell.length_b   1.000
_cell.length_c   1.000
_cell.angle_alpha   90.00
_cell.angle_beta   90.00
_cell.angle_gamma   90.00
#
_symmetry.space_group_name_H-M   'P 1'
#
loop_
_entity.id
_entity.type
_entity.pdbx_description
1 polymer ?
#
loop_
_entity_poly.entity_id
_entity_poly.type
_entity_poly.pdbx_seq_one_letter_code
_entity_poly.pdbx_strand_id
1 'polypeptide(L)'
;MDNPKCAITKACYHDPQVQRSYADYAEGYGFLISPCPVADPQKKGRVESGVKYVKNNFMPLREFRDLPDANKQLMNWVMQDAGNRIHGTTRTPPLKRFVETEQAMLKPLPNSVPACARWATAKLHGDCHLQVDKCRYSAPWRLVGQALDVRITETTVRIYHQHELKALHPRLTQAGQRHTIDEHLPPQHVAYKMRDPQWCLKQAEATGPYCHRFIQRLFENRVLDRLRAAQGVVGLARRYGAVRLEAACQRALHFDNIQYRAVRVILEKSLDQQIDPQQCFDEMSEAYTGAARFGRDTRKLFTKH
;
A
#
# COMPACT_ATOMS: atom_id res chain seq x y z
N MET A 1 -5.23 -33.05 -22.27
CA MET A 1 -6.20 -31.92 -22.38
C MET A 1 -5.99 -31.19 -23.69
N ASP A 2 -7.03 -30.56 -24.26
CA ASP A 2 -7.00 -29.88 -25.56
C ASP A 2 -6.41 -28.46 -25.49
N ASN A 3 -5.21 -28.34 -24.91
CA ASN A 3 -4.36 -27.13 -24.81
C ASN A 3 -5.10 -25.77 -24.85
N PRO A 4 -6.16 -25.54 -24.05
CA PRO A 4 -6.86 -24.27 -24.12
C PRO A 4 -5.93 -23.18 -23.59
N LYS A 5 -5.98 -21.97 -24.16
CA LYS A 5 -5.10 -20.85 -23.76
C LYS A 5 -5.21 -20.49 -22.27
N CYS A 6 -6.32 -20.84 -21.62
CA CYS A 6 -6.50 -20.66 -20.18
C CYS A 6 -5.68 -21.65 -19.32
N ALA A 7 -5.30 -22.82 -19.87
CA ALA A 7 -4.54 -23.85 -19.18
C ALA A 7 -3.09 -23.92 -19.65
N ILE A 8 -2.84 -23.74 -20.95
CA ILE A 8 -1.52 -23.86 -21.57
C ILE A 8 -1.18 -22.53 -22.27
N THR A 9 -0.12 -21.87 -21.83
CA THR A 9 0.36 -20.62 -22.43
C THR A 9 1.19 -20.87 -23.69
N LYS A 10 2.01 -21.93 -23.68
CA LYS A 10 2.76 -22.39 -24.85
C LYS A 10 2.59 -23.90 -25.00
N ALA A 11 1.85 -24.31 -26.04
CA ALA A 11 1.76 -25.71 -26.40
C ALA A 11 2.98 -26.10 -27.24
N CYS A 12 3.75 -27.08 -26.78
CA CYS A 12 4.76 -27.74 -27.60
C CYS A 12 4.87 -29.21 -27.19
N TYR A 13 5.59 -30.00 -27.99
CA TYR A 13 5.67 -31.45 -27.82
C TYR A 13 6.50 -31.86 -26.60
N HIS A 14 7.62 -31.16 -26.35
CA HIS A 14 8.60 -31.53 -25.32
C HIS A 14 8.45 -30.73 -24.01
N ASP A 15 8.30 -29.40 -24.09
CA ASP A 15 8.31 -28.50 -22.92
C ASP A 15 7.07 -27.58 -22.87
N PRO A 16 5.86 -28.14 -22.72
CA PRO A 16 4.64 -27.33 -22.69
C PRO A 16 4.63 -26.41 -21.47
N GLN A 17 4.32 -25.13 -21.68
CA GLN A 17 4.21 -24.17 -20.58
C GLN A 17 2.76 -24.06 -20.13
N VAL A 18 2.55 -24.37 -18.85
CA VAL A 18 1.27 -24.28 -18.17
C VAL A 18 1.08 -22.85 -17.68
N GLN A 19 -0.17 -22.37 -17.72
CA GLN A 19 -0.51 -21.10 -17.10
C GLN A 19 -0.33 -21.18 -15.58
N ARG A 20 0.36 -20.20 -14.96
CA ARG A 20 0.69 -20.22 -13.52
C ARG A 20 -0.52 -20.45 -12.62
N SER A 21 -1.63 -19.76 -12.90
CA SER A 21 -2.90 -19.94 -12.17
C SER A 21 -3.45 -21.38 -12.23
N TYR A 22 -3.28 -22.04 -13.37
CA TYR A 22 -3.75 -23.41 -13.55
C TYR A 22 -2.77 -24.42 -12.93
N ALA A 23 -1.48 -24.13 -12.93
CA ALA A 23 -0.46 -24.88 -12.19
C ALA A 23 -0.71 -24.82 -10.67
N ASP A 24 -0.95 -23.63 -10.10
CA ASP A 24 -1.32 -23.45 -8.67
C ASP A 24 -2.54 -24.32 -8.31
N TYR A 25 -3.53 -24.40 -9.21
CA TYR A 25 -4.74 -25.19 -9.01
C TYR A 25 -4.46 -26.69 -9.07
N ALA A 26 -3.64 -27.14 -10.02
CA ALA A 26 -3.22 -28.53 -10.15
C ALA A 26 -2.42 -29.00 -8.95
N GLU A 27 -1.53 -28.16 -8.44
CA GLU A 27 -0.78 -28.42 -7.20
C GLU A 27 -1.72 -28.53 -5.99
N GLY A 28 -2.66 -27.59 -5.85
CA GLY A 28 -3.60 -27.58 -4.73
C GLY A 28 -4.53 -28.80 -4.68
N TYR A 29 -4.95 -29.34 -5.84
CA TYR A 29 -5.77 -30.54 -5.93
C TYR A 29 -4.96 -31.84 -6.13
N GLY A 30 -3.65 -31.74 -6.34
CA GLY A 30 -2.77 -32.88 -6.53
C GLY A 30 -2.99 -33.67 -7.82
N PHE A 31 -3.41 -33.00 -8.91
CA PHE A 31 -3.54 -33.63 -10.23
C PHE A 31 -2.44 -33.19 -11.19
N LEU A 32 -2.16 -34.02 -12.19
CA LEU A 32 -1.16 -33.73 -13.22
C LEU A 32 -1.82 -33.18 -14.48
N ILE A 33 -1.21 -32.12 -15.04
CA ILE A 33 -1.64 -31.55 -16.31
C ILE A 33 -0.88 -32.26 -17.43
N SER A 34 -1.60 -33.10 -18.19
CA SER A 34 -1.06 -33.75 -19.38
C SER A 34 -1.64 -33.08 -20.64
N PRO A 35 -0.91 -32.13 -21.26
CA PRO A 35 -1.31 -31.51 -22.52
C PRO A 35 -1.19 -32.52 -23.68
N CYS A 36 -2.10 -32.45 -24.63
CA CYS A 36 -2.00 -33.28 -25.83
C CYS A 36 -0.92 -32.72 -26.77
N PRO A 37 -0.17 -33.57 -27.49
CA PRO A 37 0.75 -33.12 -28.53
C PRO A 37 0.07 -32.21 -29.55
N VAL A 38 0.81 -31.19 -30.02
CA VAL A 38 0.33 -30.29 -31.08
C VAL A 38 0.21 -31.07 -32.39
N ALA A 39 -0.89 -30.85 -33.14
CA ALA A 39 -1.16 -31.45 -34.46
C ALA A 39 -1.30 -32.99 -34.51
N ASP A 40 -1.73 -33.63 -33.41
CA ASP A 40 -2.10 -35.05 -33.38
C ASP A 40 -3.61 -35.21 -33.10
N PRO A 41 -4.47 -35.23 -34.15
CA PRO A 41 -5.92 -35.29 -34.00
C PRO A 41 -6.41 -36.61 -33.41
N GLN A 42 -5.68 -37.71 -33.61
CA GLN A 42 -6.08 -39.04 -33.15
C GLN A 42 -6.13 -39.12 -31.63
N LYS A 43 -5.24 -38.42 -30.93
CA LYS A 43 -5.24 -38.33 -29.45
C LYS A 43 -6.38 -37.47 -28.89
N LYS A 44 -7.09 -36.70 -29.72
CA LYS A 44 -8.24 -35.86 -29.32
C LYS A 44 -9.59 -36.58 -29.39
N GLY A 45 -9.69 -37.67 -30.16
CA GLY A 45 -10.96 -38.34 -30.47
C GLY A 45 -11.74 -38.85 -29.24
N ARG A 46 -11.06 -39.21 -28.14
CA ARG A 46 -11.72 -39.68 -26.90
C ARG A 46 -12.52 -38.58 -26.20
N VAL A 47 -12.01 -37.35 -26.19
CA VAL A 47 -12.67 -36.19 -25.54
C VAL A 47 -13.86 -35.73 -26.37
N GLU A 48 -13.70 -35.66 -27.69
CA GLU A 48 -14.77 -35.27 -28.62
C GLU A 48 -15.92 -36.26 -28.64
N SER A 49 -15.64 -37.56 -28.52
CA SER A 49 -16.66 -38.60 -28.49
C SER A 49 -17.61 -38.46 -27.29
N GLY A 50 -17.09 -38.05 -26.13
CA GLY A 50 -17.91 -37.76 -24.95
C GLY A 50 -18.85 -36.58 -25.15
N VAL A 51 -18.35 -35.49 -25.76
CA VAL A 51 -19.17 -34.31 -26.07
C VAL A 51 -20.25 -34.64 -27.11
N LYS A 52 -19.90 -35.42 -28.15
CA LYS A 52 -20.87 -35.90 -29.15
C LYS A 52 -21.96 -36.74 -28.50
N TYR A 53 -21.62 -37.61 -27.56
CA TYR A 53 -22.58 -38.43 -26.83
C TYR A 53 -23.61 -37.56 -26.07
N VAL A 54 -23.16 -36.56 -25.31
CA VAL A 54 -24.07 -35.65 -24.58
C VAL A 54 -24.93 -34.86 -25.58
N LYS A 55 -24.35 -34.30 -26.65
CA LYS A 55 -25.11 -33.54 -27.65
C LYS A 55 -26.17 -34.37 -28.37
N ASN A 56 -25.91 -35.65 -28.63
CA ASN A 56 -26.83 -36.49 -29.40
C ASN A 56 -27.87 -37.19 -28.53
N ASN A 57 -27.62 -37.37 -27.24
CA ASN A 57 -28.50 -38.17 -26.37
C ASN A 57 -29.16 -37.36 -25.24
N PHE A 58 -28.59 -36.23 -24.85
CA PHE A 58 -29.19 -35.36 -23.85
C PHE A 58 -29.94 -34.17 -24.48
N MET A 59 -29.35 -33.48 -25.45
CA MET A 59 -29.89 -32.21 -25.98
C MET A 59 -31.15 -32.31 -26.86
N PRO A 60 -31.37 -33.35 -27.69
CA PRO A 60 -32.50 -33.32 -28.63
C PRO A 60 -33.86 -33.26 -27.93
N LEU A 61 -34.78 -32.47 -28.50
CA LEU A 61 -36.19 -32.36 -28.09
C LEU A 61 -36.41 -31.89 -26.64
N ARG A 62 -35.41 -31.27 -26.01
CA ARG A 62 -35.54 -30.66 -24.68
C ARG A 62 -35.64 -29.15 -24.79
N GLU A 63 -36.52 -28.59 -23.97
CA GLU A 63 -36.60 -27.16 -23.72
C GLU A 63 -36.08 -26.85 -22.31
N PHE A 64 -35.37 -25.74 -22.18
CA PHE A 64 -34.80 -25.29 -20.91
C PHE A 64 -35.39 -23.94 -20.57
N ARG A 65 -35.96 -23.82 -19.35
CA ARG A 65 -36.55 -22.56 -18.89
C ARG A 65 -35.48 -21.57 -18.42
N ASP A 66 -34.48 -22.08 -17.69
CA ASP A 66 -33.33 -21.34 -17.20
C ASP A 66 -32.12 -22.27 -16.98
N LEU A 67 -30.98 -21.71 -16.57
CA LEU A 67 -29.75 -22.47 -16.31
C LEU A 67 -29.93 -23.49 -15.15
N PRO A 68 -30.57 -23.15 -14.01
CA PRO A 68 -30.90 -24.11 -12.96
C PRO A 68 -31.73 -25.32 -13.46
N ASP A 69 -32.76 -25.07 -14.26
CA ASP A 69 -33.61 -26.10 -14.85
C ASP A 69 -32.80 -27.02 -15.77
N ALA A 70 -31.96 -26.45 -16.64
CA ALA A 70 -31.04 -27.23 -17.48
C ALA A 70 -30.08 -28.11 -16.65
N ASN A 71 -29.49 -27.57 -15.59
CA ASN A 71 -28.60 -28.34 -14.70
C ASN A 71 -29.35 -29.48 -14.00
N LYS A 72 -30.59 -29.25 -13.56
CA LYS A 72 -31.42 -30.29 -12.94
C LYS A 72 -31.79 -31.39 -13.93
N GLN A 73 -32.23 -31.02 -15.14
CA GLN A 73 -32.54 -31.98 -16.19
C GLN A 73 -31.31 -32.82 -16.58
N LEU A 74 -30.14 -32.18 -16.68
CA LEU A 74 -28.87 -32.85 -16.97
C LEU A 74 -28.50 -33.83 -15.87
N MET A 75 -28.57 -33.42 -14.60
CA MET A 75 -28.24 -34.29 -13.47
C MET A 75 -29.14 -35.52 -13.44
N ASN A 76 -30.46 -35.34 -13.65
CA ASN A 76 -31.40 -36.45 -13.69
C ASN A 76 -31.05 -37.44 -14.81
N TRP A 77 -30.81 -36.96 -16.03
CA TRP A 77 -30.42 -37.81 -17.15
C TRP A 77 -29.09 -38.54 -16.92
N VAL A 78 -28.11 -37.87 -16.31
CA VAL A 78 -26.82 -38.50 -15.95
C VAL A 78 -27.04 -39.65 -14.98
N MET A 79 -27.85 -39.44 -13.93
CA MET A 79 -28.07 -40.42 -12.87
C MET A 79 -29.02 -41.56 -13.28
N GLN A 80 -29.98 -41.30 -14.17
CA GLN A 80 -31.00 -42.29 -14.55
C GLN A 80 -30.62 -43.04 -15.83
N ASP A 81 -30.17 -42.35 -16.87
CA ASP A 81 -29.97 -42.94 -18.19
C ASP A 81 -28.48 -43.18 -18.47
N ALA A 82 -27.68 -42.11 -18.50
CA ALA A 82 -26.30 -42.19 -18.95
C ALA A 82 -25.40 -43.01 -18.02
N GLY A 83 -25.69 -42.99 -16.73
CA GLY A 83 -24.97 -43.72 -15.68
C GLY A 83 -25.39 -45.18 -15.54
N ASN A 84 -26.62 -45.54 -15.93
CA ASN A 84 -27.14 -46.91 -15.79
C ASN A 84 -27.11 -47.72 -17.10
N ARG A 85 -26.87 -47.07 -18.25
CA ARG A 85 -26.72 -47.77 -19.52
C ARG A 85 -25.57 -48.78 -19.48
N ILE A 86 -25.70 -49.89 -20.20
CA ILE A 86 -24.58 -50.81 -20.42
C ILE A 86 -23.58 -50.13 -21.36
N HIS A 87 -22.38 -49.83 -20.86
CA HIS A 87 -21.36 -49.18 -21.66
C HIS A 87 -20.77 -50.15 -22.70
N GLY A 88 -20.66 -49.73 -23.97
CA GLY A 88 -20.22 -50.61 -25.07
C GLY A 88 -18.83 -51.25 -24.86
N THR A 89 -17.88 -50.51 -24.27
CA THR A 89 -16.52 -51.01 -24.00
C THR A 89 -16.42 -51.85 -22.74
N THR A 90 -17.01 -51.42 -21.62
CA THR A 90 -16.82 -52.06 -20.31
C THR A 90 -17.90 -53.11 -20.01
N ARG A 91 -18.95 -53.16 -20.83
CA ARG A 91 -20.12 -54.05 -20.71
C ARG A 91 -20.82 -54.00 -19.36
N THR A 92 -20.61 -52.90 -18.62
CA THR A 92 -21.17 -52.67 -17.29
C THR A 92 -21.76 -51.25 -17.21
N PRO A 93 -22.76 -51.03 -16.33
CA PRO A 93 -23.24 -49.69 -16.03
C PRO A 93 -22.13 -48.81 -15.41
N PRO A 94 -21.86 -47.60 -15.94
CA PRO A 94 -20.85 -46.70 -15.40
C PRO A 94 -20.99 -46.41 -13.89
N LEU A 95 -22.20 -46.13 -13.40
CA LEU A 95 -22.43 -45.85 -11.99
C LEU A 95 -22.15 -47.08 -11.11
N LYS A 96 -22.52 -48.26 -11.58
CA LYS A 96 -22.23 -49.52 -10.88
C LYS A 96 -20.72 -49.72 -10.73
N ARG A 97 -19.97 -49.58 -11.83
CA ARG A 97 -18.51 -49.68 -11.84
C ARG A 97 -17.85 -48.62 -10.95
N PHE A 98 -18.37 -47.39 -10.96
CA PHE A 98 -17.87 -46.30 -10.12
C PHE A 98 -17.96 -46.66 -8.64
N VAL A 99 -19.14 -47.08 -8.18
CA VAL A 99 -19.39 -47.42 -6.76
C VAL A 99 -18.61 -48.67 -6.34
N GLU A 100 -18.59 -49.72 -7.17
CA GLU A 100 -18.00 -51.01 -6.81
C GLU A 100 -16.47 -51.03 -6.85
N THR A 101 -15.83 -50.16 -7.63
CA THR A 101 -14.38 -50.25 -7.88
C THR A 101 -13.67 -48.90 -7.79
N GLU A 102 -14.15 -47.88 -8.50
CA GLU A 102 -13.37 -46.65 -8.67
C GLU A 102 -13.41 -45.77 -7.41
N GLN A 103 -14.54 -45.72 -6.70
CA GLN A 103 -14.74 -44.86 -5.54
C GLN A 103 -13.72 -45.12 -4.43
N ALA A 104 -13.38 -46.39 -4.16
CA ALA A 104 -12.40 -46.76 -3.15
C ALA A 104 -10.95 -46.36 -3.52
N MET A 105 -10.67 -46.10 -4.80
CA MET A 105 -9.35 -45.70 -5.29
C MET A 105 -9.19 -44.16 -5.37
N LEU A 106 -10.28 -43.40 -5.16
CA LEU A 106 -10.23 -41.95 -5.19
C LEU A 106 -9.58 -41.38 -3.93
N LYS A 107 -8.79 -40.33 -4.10
CA LYS A 107 -8.25 -39.56 -2.99
C LYS A 107 -9.33 -38.65 -2.40
N PRO A 108 -9.31 -38.40 -1.08
CA PRO A 108 -10.18 -37.40 -0.48
C PRO A 108 -9.87 -36.01 -1.07
N LEU A 109 -10.88 -35.16 -1.13
CA LEU A 109 -10.69 -33.75 -1.49
C LEU A 109 -9.84 -33.05 -0.42
N PRO A 110 -9.02 -32.06 -0.80
CA PRO A 110 -8.28 -31.26 0.17
C PRO A 110 -9.24 -30.53 1.12
N ASN A 111 -8.86 -30.46 2.40
CA ASN A 111 -9.67 -29.81 3.46
C ASN A 111 -9.89 -28.31 3.21
N SER A 112 -8.98 -27.67 2.46
CA SER A 112 -9.11 -26.29 2.00
C SER A 112 -9.17 -26.26 0.49
N VAL A 113 -10.16 -25.57 -0.06
CA VAL A 113 -10.26 -25.33 -1.49
C VAL A 113 -9.09 -24.45 -1.92
N PRO A 114 -8.25 -24.90 -2.88
CA PRO A 114 -7.20 -24.08 -3.44
C PRO A 114 -7.76 -22.76 -3.96
N ALA A 115 -7.22 -21.65 -3.47
CA ALA A 115 -7.67 -20.32 -3.89
C ALA A 115 -7.41 -20.13 -5.39
N CYS A 116 -8.46 -19.73 -6.13
CA CYS A 116 -8.32 -19.32 -7.52
C CYS A 116 -7.49 -18.02 -7.56
N ALA A 117 -6.21 -18.15 -7.91
CA ALA A 117 -5.28 -17.04 -7.95
C ALA A 117 -5.05 -16.60 -9.40
N ARG A 118 -5.15 -15.30 -9.65
CA ARG A 118 -4.72 -14.69 -10.91
C ARG A 118 -3.32 -14.11 -10.74
N TRP A 119 -2.44 -14.42 -11.69
CA TRP A 119 -1.12 -13.81 -11.75
C TRP A 119 -1.11 -12.61 -12.70
N ALA A 120 -0.40 -11.55 -12.32
CA ALA A 120 -0.15 -10.38 -13.15
C ALA A 120 1.27 -9.87 -12.89
N THR A 121 1.81 -9.09 -13.80
CA THR A 121 3.09 -8.38 -13.59
C THR A 121 2.81 -6.88 -13.58
N ALA A 122 3.31 -6.18 -12.57
CA ALA A 122 3.10 -4.74 -12.40
C ALA A 122 4.40 -4.03 -12.01
N LYS A 123 4.62 -2.83 -12.54
CA LYS A 123 5.80 -2.02 -12.23
C LYS A 123 5.59 -1.26 -10.93
N LEU A 124 6.60 -1.23 -10.06
CA LEU A 124 6.59 -0.38 -8.87
C LEU A 124 6.95 1.05 -9.25
N HIS A 125 6.06 1.99 -8.96
CA HIS A 125 6.26 3.41 -9.27
C HIS A 125 7.06 4.13 -8.18
N GLY A 126 7.50 5.37 -8.48
CA GLY A 126 8.34 6.17 -7.59
C GLY A 126 7.69 6.52 -6.24
N ASP A 127 6.37 6.47 -6.16
CA ASP A 127 5.60 6.61 -4.92
C ASP A 127 5.56 5.31 -4.08
N CYS A 128 6.37 4.30 -4.44
CA CYS A 128 6.41 2.97 -3.84
C CYS A 128 5.10 2.20 -3.98
N HIS A 129 4.25 2.51 -4.97
CA HIS A 129 3.02 1.78 -5.24
C HIS A 129 3.01 1.13 -6.62
N LEU A 130 2.37 -0.03 -6.71
CA LEU A 130 2.01 -0.68 -7.96
C LEU A 130 0.49 -0.71 -8.09
N GLN A 131 -0.02 -0.68 -9.32
CA GLN A 131 -1.45 -0.66 -9.59
C GLN A 131 -1.93 -2.02 -10.09
N VAL A 132 -2.97 -2.54 -9.44
CA VAL A 132 -3.63 -3.80 -9.78
C VAL A 132 -5.14 -3.59 -9.67
N ASP A 133 -5.88 -3.90 -10.72
CA ASP A 133 -7.35 -3.73 -10.78
C ASP A 133 -7.82 -2.34 -10.32
N LYS A 134 -7.10 -1.30 -10.76
CA LYS A 134 -7.34 0.11 -10.40
C LYS A 134 -7.18 0.44 -8.91
N CYS A 135 -6.63 -0.48 -8.11
CA CYS A 135 -6.24 -0.26 -6.73
C CYS A 135 -4.71 -0.17 -6.62
N ARG A 136 -4.21 0.58 -5.64
CA ARG A 136 -2.77 0.78 -5.42
C ARG A 136 -2.29 0.05 -4.17
N TYR A 137 -1.20 -0.68 -4.30
CA TYR A 137 -0.60 -1.45 -3.21
C TYR A 137 0.86 -1.04 -3.06
N SER A 138 1.32 -0.79 -1.84
CA SER A 138 2.72 -0.40 -1.65
C SER A 138 3.66 -1.60 -1.68
N ALA A 139 4.90 -1.43 -2.11
CA ALA A 139 5.94 -2.43 -1.97
C ALA A 139 7.26 -1.76 -1.56
N PRO A 140 8.24 -2.50 -1.00
CA PRO A 140 9.47 -1.92 -0.49
C PRO A 140 10.17 -0.98 -1.48
N TRP A 141 10.50 0.22 -1.02
CA TRP A 141 11.07 1.30 -1.84
C TRP A 141 12.35 0.92 -2.59
N ARG A 142 13.09 -0.08 -2.11
CA ARG A 142 14.29 -0.61 -2.79
C ARG A 142 13.99 -1.23 -4.15
N LEU A 143 12.73 -1.61 -4.39
CA LEU A 143 12.26 -2.24 -5.63
C LEU A 143 11.64 -1.23 -6.60
N VAL A 144 11.72 0.08 -6.31
CA VAL A 144 11.13 1.13 -7.15
C VAL A 144 11.72 1.04 -8.57
N GLY A 145 10.84 1.10 -9.57
CA GLY A 145 11.19 0.96 -10.98
C GLY A 145 11.26 -0.48 -11.49
N GLN A 146 11.21 -1.49 -10.61
CA GLN A 146 11.26 -2.90 -11.00
C GLN A 146 9.87 -3.45 -11.33
N ALA A 147 9.82 -4.49 -12.17
CA ALA A 147 8.61 -5.24 -12.46
C ALA A 147 8.46 -6.36 -11.41
N LEU A 148 7.29 -6.43 -10.78
CA LEU A 148 6.97 -7.36 -9.71
C LEU A 148 5.84 -8.29 -10.14
N ASP A 149 5.93 -9.55 -9.72
CA ASP A 149 4.88 -10.53 -9.95
C ASP A 149 3.85 -10.43 -8.83
N VAL A 150 2.58 -10.31 -9.20
CA VAL A 150 1.48 -10.13 -8.28
C VAL A 150 0.53 -11.32 -8.38
N ARG A 151 0.38 -12.04 -7.28
CA ARG A 151 -0.61 -13.11 -7.11
C ARG A 151 -1.85 -12.54 -6.42
N ILE A 152 -2.97 -12.64 -7.10
CA ILE A 152 -4.21 -11.95 -6.75
C ILE A 152 -5.26 -13.02 -6.46
N THR A 153 -5.73 -13.08 -5.22
CA THR A 153 -6.85 -13.93 -4.80
C THR A 153 -8.07 -13.07 -4.46
N GLU A 154 -9.19 -13.70 -4.13
CA GLU A 154 -10.40 -12.99 -3.69
C GLU A 154 -10.16 -12.14 -2.43
N THR A 155 -9.30 -12.63 -1.52
CA THR A 155 -9.08 -12.02 -0.21
C THR A 155 -7.76 -11.25 -0.09
N THR A 156 -6.75 -11.59 -0.89
CA THR A 156 -5.39 -11.07 -0.71
C THR A 156 -4.69 -10.74 -2.03
N VAL A 157 -3.74 -9.82 -1.93
CA VAL A 157 -2.77 -9.49 -2.99
C VAL A 157 -1.37 -9.73 -2.45
N ARG A 158 -0.64 -10.66 -3.07
CA ARG A 158 0.75 -10.99 -2.73
C ARG A 158 1.67 -10.50 -3.82
N ILE A 159 2.73 -9.78 -3.45
CA ILE A 159 3.69 -9.19 -4.37
C ILE A 159 5.02 -9.92 -4.20
N TYR A 160 5.57 -10.40 -5.31
CA TYR A 160 6.80 -11.18 -5.39
C TYR A 160 7.84 -10.46 -6.22
N HIS A 161 9.10 -10.63 -5.83
CA HIS A 161 10.27 -10.31 -6.64
C HIS A 161 11.16 -11.55 -6.70
N GLN A 162 11.47 -12.04 -7.90
CA GLN A 162 12.32 -13.23 -8.09
C GLN A 162 11.87 -14.44 -7.25
N HIS A 163 10.55 -14.71 -7.20
CA HIS A 163 9.90 -15.78 -6.42
C HIS A 163 9.90 -15.59 -4.90
N GLU A 164 10.45 -14.50 -4.37
CA GLU A 164 10.41 -14.18 -2.94
C GLU A 164 9.25 -13.24 -2.63
N LEU A 165 8.46 -13.55 -1.58
CA LEU A 165 7.36 -12.71 -1.15
C LEU A 165 7.90 -11.41 -0.53
N LYS A 166 7.53 -10.27 -1.09
CA LYS A 166 7.98 -8.94 -0.62
C LYS A 166 6.90 -8.15 0.10
N ALA A 167 5.64 -8.38 -0.25
CA ALA A 167 4.52 -7.71 0.40
C ALA A 167 3.24 -8.56 0.34
N LEU A 168 2.41 -8.41 1.38
CA LEU A 168 1.09 -9.02 1.50
C LEU A 168 0.08 -7.91 1.83
N HIS A 169 -1.03 -7.88 1.11
CA HIS A 169 -2.11 -6.94 1.33
C HIS A 169 -3.48 -7.62 1.32
N PRO A 170 -4.47 -7.06 2.04
CA PRO A 170 -5.86 -7.41 1.82
C PRO A 170 -6.29 -6.97 0.40
N ARG A 171 -7.23 -7.70 -0.20
CA ARG A 171 -7.79 -7.33 -1.50
C ARG A 171 -8.71 -6.12 -1.33
N LEU A 172 -8.38 -5.03 -2.03
CA LEU A 172 -9.24 -3.86 -2.15
C LEU A 172 -10.29 -4.09 -3.25
N THR A 173 -11.53 -3.65 -3.00
CA THR A 173 -12.68 -3.88 -3.88
C THR A 173 -13.10 -2.62 -4.66
N GLN A 174 -12.80 -1.43 -4.15
CA GLN A 174 -13.20 -0.18 -4.80
C GLN A 174 -12.04 0.44 -5.59
N ALA A 175 -12.31 0.80 -6.84
CA ALA A 175 -11.34 1.46 -7.70
C ALA A 175 -10.86 2.79 -7.08
N GLY A 176 -9.56 3.07 -7.18
CA GLY A 176 -8.93 4.27 -6.62
C GLY A 176 -8.47 4.13 -5.16
N GLN A 177 -8.87 3.06 -4.45
CA GLN A 177 -8.33 2.78 -3.13
C GLN A 177 -6.83 2.49 -3.17
N ARG A 178 -6.18 2.80 -2.05
CA ARG A 178 -4.76 2.49 -1.82
C ARG A 178 -4.59 1.82 -0.47
N HIS A 179 -3.69 0.86 -0.41
CA HIS A 179 -3.25 0.25 0.84
C HIS A 179 -1.73 0.42 0.95
N THR A 180 -1.31 1.27 1.89
CA THR A 180 0.09 1.64 2.10
C THR A 180 0.57 1.09 3.43
N ILE A 181 1.57 0.22 3.41
CA ILE A 181 2.37 -0.17 4.58
C ILE A 181 3.52 0.82 4.71
N ASP A 182 3.69 1.45 5.87
CA ASP A 182 4.69 2.51 6.07
C ASP A 182 6.14 1.98 5.97
N GLU A 183 6.39 0.73 6.37
CA GLU A 183 7.70 0.06 6.21
C GLU A 183 8.17 -0.02 4.75
N HIS A 184 7.24 0.06 3.80
CA HIS A 184 7.57 0.06 2.38
C HIS A 184 8.13 1.39 1.91
N LEU A 185 7.88 2.49 2.64
CA LEU A 185 8.32 3.82 2.25
C LEU A 185 9.80 4.05 2.64
N PRO A 186 10.52 4.96 1.95
CA PRO A 186 11.87 5.33 2.34
C PRO A 186 11.89 5.88 3.79
N PRO A 187 12.93 5.60 4.59
CA PRO A 187 13.00 6.05 5.98
C PRO A 187 12.82 7.56 6.16
N GLN A 188 13.32 8.36 5.20
CA GLN A 188 13.16 9.80 5.18
C GLN A 188 11.68 10.23 5.03
N HIS A 189 10.90 9.47 4.26
CA HIS A 189 9.49 9.73 4.02
C HIS A 189 8.64 9.34 5.23
N VAL A 190 8.97 8.22 5.88
CA VAL A 190 8.34 7.81 7.14
C VAL A 190 8.62 8.82 8.24
N ALA A 191 9.88 9.24 8.41
CA ALA A 191 10.26 10.25 9.39
C ALA A 191 9.56 11.60 9.16
N TYR A 192 9.23 11.93 7.90
CA TYR A 192 8.42 13.11 7.58
C TYR A 192 6.95 12.94 7.95
N LYS A 193 6.33 11.81 7.57
CA LYS A 193 4.93 11.48 7.95
C LYS A 193 4.72 11.49 9.46
N MET A 194 5.69 10.99 10.23
CA MET A 194 5.64 10.91 11.69
C MET A 194 5.81 12.28 12.38
N ARG A 195 6.20 13.34 11.65
CA ARG A 195 6.32 14.71 12.18
C ARG A 195 5.09 15.52 11.82
N ASP A 196 3.96 15.12 12.35
CA ASP A 196 2.69 15.81 12.20
C ASP A 196 2.68 17.17 12.93
N PRO A 197 1.65 18.03 12.72
CA PRO A 197 1.56 19.31 13.42
C PRO A 197 1.63 19.18 14.95
N GLN A 198 1.02 18.12 15.49
CA GLN A 198 1.02 17.84 16.93
C GLN A 198 2.42 17.53 17.46
N TRP A 199 3.20 16.75 16.71
CA TRP A 199 4.61 16.51 17.01
C TRP A 199 5.40 17.83 17.00
N CYS A 200 5.20 18.69 16.01
CA CYS A 200 5.87 19.99 15.95
C CYS A 200 5.55 20.87 17.16
N LEU A 201 4.27 20.94 17.56
CA LEU A 201 3.83 21.72 18.73
C LEU A 201 4.45 21.19 20.03
N LYS A 202 4.47 19.86 20.22
CA LYS A 202 5.06 19.21 21.39
C LYS A 202 6.57 19.44 21.48
N GLN A 203 7.28 19.38 20.35
CA GLN A 203 8.72 19.65 20.34
C GLN A 203 9.02 21.14 20.59
N ALA A 204 8.18 22.04 20.09
CA ALA A 204 8.34 23.46 20.34
C ALA A 204 8.09 23.82 21.81
N GLU A 205 7.08 23.20 22.44
CA GLU A 205 6.82 23.35 23.88
C GLU A 205 8.01 22.90 24.73
N ALA A 206 8.65 21.79 24.37
CA ALA A 206 9.88 21.33 25.03
C ALA A 206 11.09 22.26 24.79
N THR A 207 11.06 23.08 23.74
CA THR A 207 12.10 24.09 23.47
C THR A 207 11.86 25.36 24.30
N GLY A 208 10.62 25.82 24.36
CA GLY A 208 10.20 26.97 25.16
C GLY A 208 8.91 27.66 24.66
N PRO A 209 8.37 28.60 25.46
CA PRO A 209 7.09 29.24 25.19
C PRO A 209 7.06 30.09 23.90
N TYR A 210 8.13 30.79 23.55
CA TYR A 210 8.24 31.60 22.34
C TYR A 210 8.35 30.72 21.09
N CYS A 211 9.10 29.62 21.15
CA CYS A 211 9.14 28.64 20.07
C CYS A 211 7.75 28.03 19.84
N HIS A 212 7.04 27.64 20.91
CA HIS A 212 5.67 27.12 20.81
C HIS A 212 4.72 28.13 20.15
N ARG A 213 4.71 29.38 20.63
CA ARG A 213 3.91 30.47 20.04
C ARG A 213 4.25 30.72 18.59
N PHE A 214 5.53 30.69 18.22
CA PHE A 214 5.97 30.87 16.83
C PHE A 214 5.38 29.77 15.93
N ILE A 215 5.40 28.51 16.36
CA ILE A 215 4.84 27.39 15.58
C ILE A 215 3.32 27.48 15.49
N GLN A 216 2.61 27.84 16.57
CA GLN A 216 1.17 28.08 16.53
C GLN A 216 0.80 29.13 15.48
N ARG A 217 1.47 30.30 15.53
CA ARG A 217 1.24 31.40 14.57
C ARG A 217 1.60 31.02 13.13
N LEU A 218 2.56 30.12 12.97
CA LEU A 218 2.93 29.58 11.67
C LEU A 218 1.85 28.65 11.11
N PHE A 219 1.12 27.92 11.95
CA PHE A 219 -0.02 27.09 11.58
C PHE A 219 -1.36 27.85 11.43
N GLU A 220 -1.49 29.05 12.00
CA GLU A 220 -2.66 29.91 11.84
C GLU A 220 -2.86 30.44 10.41
N ASN A 221 -1.88 30.24 9.51
CA ASN A 221 -2.00 30.64 8.12
C ASN A 221 -3.12 29.86 7.41
N ARG A 222 -4.17 30.56 6.98
CA ARG A 222 -5.35 29.97 6.34
C ARG A 222 -5.13 29.54 4.88
N VAL A 223 -4.05 29.97 4.25
CA VAL A 223 -3.81 29.80 2.81
C VAL A 223 -2.80 28.69 2.53
N LEU A 224 -1.76 28.56 3.36
CA LEU A 224 -0.66 27.62 3.13
C LEU A 224 -0.45 26.74 4.36
N ASP A 225 -0.40 25.43 4.16
CA ASP A 225 0.13 24.50 5.16
C ASP A 225 1.64 24.71 5.30
N ARG A 226 2.04 25.22 6.47
CA ARG A 226 3.44 25.53 6.78
C ARG A 226 4.13 24.43 7.59
N LEU A 227 3.64 23.19 7.59
CA LEU A 227 4.26 22.07 8.29
C LEU A 227 5.75 21.90 7.99
N ARG A 228 6.17 22.07 6.73
CA ARG A 228 7.61 22.02 6.38
C ARG A 228 8.45 23.09 7.08
N ALA A 229 7.90 24.30 7.22
CA ALA A 229 8.56 25.37 7.94
C ALA A 229 8.59 25.09 9.45
N ALA A 230 7.50 24.58 10.03
CA ALA A 230 7.44 24.18 11.44
C ALA A 230 8.48 23.09 11.77
N GLN A 231 8.52 22.01 10.97
CA GLN A 231 9.51 20.95 11.10
C GLN A 231 10.94 21.47 10.94
N GLY A 232 11.14 22.44 10.02
CA GLY A 232 12.41 23.11 9.82
C GLY A 232 12.87 23.87 11.07
N VAL A 233 11.97 24.64 11.70
CA VAL A 233 12.26 25.39 12.93
C VAL A 233 12.63 24.45 14.07
N VAL A 234 11.82 23.42 14.34
CA VAL A 234 12.14 22.41 15.37
C VAL A 234 13.47 21.72 15.07
N GLY A 235 13.77 21.46 13.79
CA GLY A 235 15.03 20.86 13.36
C GLY A 235 16.27 21.68 13.69
N LEU A 236 16.16 23.02 13.78
CA LEU A 236 17.27 23.91 14.12
C LEU A 236 17.79 23.68 15.55
N ALA A 237 16.95 23.18 16.45
CA ALA A 237 17.34 22.84 17.82
C ALA A 237 18.50 21.83 17.88
N ARG A 238 18.55 20.89 16.92
CA ARG A 238 19.64 19.89 16.84
C ARG A 238 21.00 20.50 16.53
N ARG A 239 21.03 21.65 15.84
CA ARG A 239 22.26 22.30 15.38
C ARG A 239 22.69 23.42 16.32
N TYR A 240 21.75 24.21 16.83
CA TYR A 240 22.03 25.42 17.61
C TYR A 240 21.67 25.31 19.10
N GLY A 241 21.00 24.23 19.51
CA GLY A 241 20.51 24.03 20.87
C GLY A 241 19.15 24.70 21.13
N ALA A 242 18.45 24.26 22.18
CA ALA A 242 17.11 24.74 22.51
C ALA A 242 17.11 26.20 22.96
N VAL A 243 18.07 26.61 23.79
CA VAL A 243 18.16 27.97 24.35
C VAL A 243 18.30 29.03 23.26
N ARG A 244 19.20 28.80 22.29
CA ARG A 244 19.40 29.71 21.16
C ARG A 244 18.19 29.76 20.25
N LEU A 245 17.56 28.61 19.99
CA LEU A 245 16.36 28.55 19.18
C LEU A 245 15.21 29.34 19.81
N GLU A 246 15.03 29.23 21.13
CA GLU A 246 14.00 29.96 21.87
C GLU A 246 14.21 31.48 21.76
N ALA A 247 15.44 31.97 21.99
CA ALA A 247 15.78 33.39 21.84
C ALA A 247 15.59 33.88 20.39
N ALA A 248 15.92 33.03 19.39
CA ALA A 248 15.70 33.35 17.99
C ALA A 248 14.22 33.45 17.64
N CYS A 249 13.38 32.56 18.17
CA CYS A 249 11.93 32.60 18.02
C CYS A 249 11.33 33.83 18.71
N GLN A 250 11.80 34.19 19.90
CA GLN A 250 11.40 35.42 20.60
C GLN A 250 11.70 36.66 19.76
N ARG A 251 12.93 36.77 19.23
CA ARG A 251 13.32 37.89 18.36
C ARG A 251 12.52 37.93 17.06
N ALA A 252 12.25 36.77 16.44
CA ALA A 252 11.43 36.71 15.22
C ALA A 252 9.98 37.14 15.48
N LEU A 253 9.40 36.75 16.63
CA LEU A 253 8.07 37.20 17.06
C LEU A 253 8.02 38.69 17.35
N HIS A 254 9.08 39.27 17.93
CA HIS A 254 9.18 40.70 18.20
C HIS A 254 9.05 41.53 16.91
N PHE A 255 9.71 41.11 15.82
CA PHE A 255 9.61 41.76 14.51
C PHE A 255 8.43 41.27 13.66
N ASP A 256 7.50 40.51 14.25
CA ASP A 256 6.34 39.89 13.59
C ASP A 256 6.68 39.08 12.32
N ASN A 257 7.91 38.54 12.24
CA ASN A 257 8.40 37.84 11.05
C ASN A 257 8.23 36.33 11.19
N ILE A 258 7.01 35.86 10.88
CA ILE A 258 6.59 34.47 11.02
C ILE A 258 7.01 33.66 9.78
N GLN A 259 8.32 33.55 9.57
CA GLN A 259 8.94 32.82 8.46
C GLN A 259 10.11 31.98 8.98
N TYR A 260 10.24 30.73 8.51
CA TYR A 260 11.40 29.87 8.83
C TYR A 260 12.74 30.56 8.52
N ARG A 261 12.81 31.29 7.39
CA ARG A 261 14.01 32.01 6.97
C ARG A 261 14.46 33.04 8.00
N ALA A 262 13.53 33.71 8.69
CA ALA A 262 13.85 34.72 9.70
C ALA A 262 14.60 34.10 10.89
N VAL A 263 14.04 33.03 11.47
CA VAL A 263 14.66 32.29 12.57
C VAL A 263 16.03 31.73 12.16
N ARG A 264 16.14 31.19 10.94
CA ARG A 264 17.43 30.69 10.42
C ARG A 264 18.48 31.79 10.33
N VAL A 265 18.13 32.95 9.76
CA VAL A 265 19.06 34.09 9.62
C VAL A 265 19.46 34.65 10.98
N ILE A 266 18.53 34.72 11.94
CA ILE A 266 18.81 35.17 13.30
C ILE A 266 19.87 34.27 13.96
N LEU A 267 19.73 32.94 13.85
CA LEU A 267 20.69 31.99 14.39
C LEU A 267 22.03 31.98 13.64
N GLU A 268 22.02 32.09 12.30
CA GLU A 268 23.23 32.15 11.47
C GLU A 268 24.08 33.39 11.77
N LYS A 269 23.43 34.54 12.01
CA LYS A 269 24.09 35.80 12.34
C LYS A 269 24.29 36.02 13.84
N SER A 270 23.97 35.04 14.67
CA SER A 270 24.00 35.13 16.14
C SER A 270 23.24 36.34 16.72
N LEU A 271 22.19 36.79 16.02
CA LEU A 271 21.35 37.92 16.47
C LEU A 271 20.46 37.52 17.65
N ASP A 272 20.33 36.21 17.93
CA ASP A 272 19.71 35.66 19.13
C ASP A 272 20.46 36.00 20.42
N GLN A 273 21.75 36.36 20.31
CA GLN A 273 22.62 36.70 21.45
C GLN A 273 22.77 38.20 21.65
N GLN A 274 22.21 39.02 20.76
CA GLN A 274 22.24 40.46 20.90
C GLN A 274 21.15 40.91 21.87
N ILE A 275 21.57 41.66 22.89
CA ILE A 275 20.68 42.32 23.84
C ILE A 275 19.75 43.26 23.05
N ASP A 276 18.46 43.22 23.38
CA ASP A 276 17.45 44.03 22.72
C ASP A 276 17.76 45.52 22.97
N PRO A 277 17.88 46.38 21.93
CA PRO A 277 18.21 47.79 22.13
C PRO A 277 17.20 48.56 23.02
N GLN A 278 16.01 48.02 23.25
CA GLN A 278 15.06 48.58 24.24
C GLN A 278 15.47 48.31 25.69
N GLN A 279 16.11 47.18 26.03
CA GLN A 279 16.71 46.99 27.36
C GLN A 279 17.86 47.98 27.62
N CYS A 280 18.53 48.43 26.56
CA CYS A 280 19.58 49.45 26.64
C CYS A 280 19.01 50.87 26.85
N PHE A 281 17.73 51.10 26.52
CA PHE A 281 17.04 52.37 26.80
C PHE A 281 16.46 52.43 28.22
N ASP A 282 16.07 51.29 28.79
CA ASP A 282 15.54 51.23 30.17
C ASP A 282 16.62 51.36 31.25
N GLU A 283 17.88 51.05 30.93
CA GLU A 283 19.03 51.46 31.75
C GLU A 283 19.44 52.90 31.40
N MET A 284 18.66 53.89 31.86
CA MET A 284 19.09 55.29 31.81
C MET A 284 20.48 55.40 32.47
N SER A 285 21.46 55.92 31.74
CA SER A 285 22.82 56.09 32.27
C SER A 285 22.81 56.94 33.56
N GLU A 286 23.80 56.76 34.45
CA GLU A 286 23.93 57.54 35.70
C GLU A 286 23.88 59.07 35.48
N ALA A 287 24.15 59.52 34.25
CA ALA A 287 24.01 60.91 33.85
C ALA A 287 22.56 61.45 33.94
N TYR A 288 21.56 60.57 33.80
CA TYR A 288 20.15 60.93 33.75
C TYR A 288 19.33 60.47 34.97
N THR A 289 19.91 59.67 35.88
CA THR A 289 19.28 59.25 37.15
C THR A 289 19.58 60.20 38.32
N GLY A 290 20.30 61.29 38.07
CA GLY A 290 20.60 62.33 39.07
C GLY A 290 21.84 62.05 39.95
N ALA A 291 22.56 60.95 39.69
CA ALA A 291 23.79 60.57 40.41
C ALA A 291 25.09 61.03 39.70
N ALA A 292 24.99 61.85 38.66
CA ALA A 292 26.13 62.35 37.91
C ALA A 292 27.08 63.17 38.80
N ARG A 293 28.39 62.89 38.73
CA ARG A 293 29.45 63.57 39.51
C ARG A 293 29.51 65.10 39.35
N PHE A 294 28.88 65.63 38.30
CA PHE A 294 28.75 67.06 38.01
C PHE A 294 27.29 67.56 37.93
N GLY A 295 26.32 66.77 38.41
CA GLY A 295 24.91 67.13 38.43
C GLY A 295 24.63 68.22 39.47
N ARG A 296 24.21 69.41 39.02
CA ARG A 296 23.72 70.46 39.91
C ARG A 296 22.30 70.10 40.36
N ASP A 297 22.07 70.08 41.66
CA ASP A 297 20.75 69.84 42.25
C ASP A 297 19.76 70.95 41.82
N THR A 298 18.75 70.56 41.05
CA THR A 298 17.73 71.45 40.50
C THR A 298 16.88 72.13 41.57
N ARG A 299 16.87 71.61 42.81
CA ARG A 299 16.16 72.23 43.95
C ARG A 299 16.83 73.53 44.41
N LYS A 300 18.12 73.73 44.09
CA LYS A 300 18.87 74.96 44.41
C LYS A 300 18.69 76.08 43.39
N LEU A 301 17.98 75.84 42.27
CA LEU A 301 17.73 76.85 41.25
C LEU A 301 16.60 77.83 41.60
N PHE A 302 15.74 77.50 42.56
CA PHE A 302 14.51 78.26 42.85
C PHE A 302 14.51 78.98 44.21
N THR A 303 15.58 78.89 45.00
CA THR A 303 15.73 79.71 46.21
C THR A 303 16.39 81.05 45.86
N LYS A 304 15.56 82.08 45.61
CA LYS A 304 15.98 83.49 45.69
C LYS A 304 15.80 83.96 47.13
N HIS A 305 16.89 84.52 47.68
CA HIS A 305 17.07 85.35 48.87
C HIS A 305 15.99 85.37 49.95
#